data_AF-A0A9D5HD42-F1
#
_entry.id   AF-A0A9D5HD42-F1
#
_cell.length_a   1.000
_cell.length_b   1.000
_cell.length_c   1.000
_cell.angle_alpha   90.00
_cell.angle_beta   90.00
_cell.angle_gamma   90.00
#
_symmetry.space_group_name_H-M   'P 1'
#
loop_
_entity.id
_entity.type
_entity.pdbx_description
1 polymer ?
#
loop_
_entity_poly.entity_id
_entity_poly.type
_entity_poly.pdbx_seq_one_letter_code
_entity_poly.pdbx_strand_id
1 'polypeptide(L)'
;MAYTLNHQAKHLLLLPLSLLIFFSSPCHSQSCNSLTISTTHTFTSCNQLPELSSSLHWTYNSSNSTLTFAFTAPPATSTGWIAWGINPTSTGMIGTQAILSFPHSNGSLIVHTFDISSYYPVVPSPIMFDIWGLSAEFIGHAGTLRMFGNVKLPPEMVELNQVWQVGSSVMNDSIPNKHAFGLQNLRAKGTLNLITGRTSGFGDSRIRMRNIHGVMNTVSWGILVPFGGVIARFFKAFRPADGTWFYVHVSTQLIGYSVGVAGWGTGLKLGSMSKGVKHTTHRNIGIALFSLATLQVLALFLRPKQDHKYRSYWNLYHHGVGYAVILMGIINVFEGLSILKPRKAWNYTYITFITVLAILAFSLEISTWIGARRKPKANTTTEKHYDSTSAGNGQHEEQQSLPA
;
A
#
# COMPACT_ATOMS: atom_id res chain seq x y z
N MET A 1 -7.22 29.89 33.89
CA MET A 1 -7.73 28.55 33.49
C MET A 1 -7.90 28.41 31.96
N ALA A 2 -8.34 29.43 31.22
CA ALA A 2 -8.48 29.36 29.75
C ALA A 2 -7.14 29.33 28.98
N TYR A 3 -6.08 29.97 29.50
CA TYR A 3 -4.74 30.00 28.86
C TYR A 3 -4.04 28.63 28.87
N THR A 4 -4.16 27.87 29.96
CA THR A 4 -3.56 26.53 30.10
C THR A 4 -4.24 25.49 29.20
N LEU A 5 -5.56 25.57 29.03
CA LEU A 5 -6.32 24.72 28.09
C LEU A 5 -5.95 24.95 26.62
N ASN A 6 -5.58 26.18 26.26
CA ASN A 6 -5.21 26.53 24.89
C ASN A 6 -3.82 26.00 24.49
N HIS A 7 -2.90 25.89 25.46
CA HIS A 7 -1.59 25.30 25.27
C HIS A 7 -1.68 23.77 25.10
N GLN A 8 -2.54 23.12 25.89
CA GLN A 8 -2.79 21.67 25.82
C GLN A 8 -3.34 21.24 24.44
N ALA A 9 -4.26 22.02 23.86
CA ALA A 9 -4.84 21.73 22.54
C ALA A 9 -3.82 21.82 21.38
N LYS A 10 -2.84 22.73 21.46
CA LYS A 10 -1.78 22.88 20.44
C LYS A 10 -0.78 21.71 20.47
N HIS A 11 -0.39 21.25 21.66
CA HIS A 11 0.49 20.07 21.79
C HIS A 11 -0.20 18.76 21.38
N LEU A 12 -1.53 18.66 21.56
CA LEU A 12 -2.32 17.49 21.19
C LEU A 12 -2.44 17.28 19.67
N LEU A 13 -2.39 18.35 18.88
CA LEU A 13 -2.41 18.31 17.40
C LEU A 13 -1.06 17.89 16.79
N LEU A 14 0.04 18.14 17.49
CA LEU A 14 1.41 17.86 17.00
C LEU A 14 1.83 16.39 17.18
N LEU A 15 1.28 15.71 18.19
CA LEU A 15 1.58 14.30 18.49
C LEU A 15 1.19 13.31 17.36
N PRO A 16 -0.02 13.37 16.76
CA PRO A 16 -0.36 12.49 15.65
C PRO A 16 0.35 12.87 14.35
N LEU A 17 0.76 14.14 14.18
CA LEU A 17 1.46 14.62 12.99
C LEU A 17 2.93 14.16 12.95
N SER A 18 3.60 14.04 14.12
CA SER A 18 4.99 13.56 14.20
C SER A 18 5.12 12.05 13.94
N LEU A 19 4.08 11.27 14.24
CA LEU A 19 4.02 9.83 13.96
C LEU A 19 3.95 9.48 12.46
N LEU A 20 3.58 10.43 11.58
CA LEU A 20 3.55 10.24 10.13
C LEU A 20 4.94 10.26 9.47
N ILE A 21 5.97 10.78 10.16
CA ILE A 21 7.31 11.00 9.59
C ILE A 21 8.20 9.73 9.71
N PHE A 22 7.82 8.75 10.54
CA PHE A 22 8.62 7.54 10.78
C PHE A 22 8.47 6.42 9.72
N PHE A 23 7.80 6.66 8.58
CA PHE A 23 7.47 5.63 7.59
C PHE A 23 8.52 5.34 6.51
N SER A 24 9.68 6.01 6.51
CA SER A 24 10.74 5.77 5.53
C SER A 24 11.94 5.03 6.15
N SER A 25 11.97 3.71 6.00
CA SER A 25 13.22 2.94 6.16
C SER A 25 13.69 2.42 4.81
N PRO A 26 14.91 2.73 4.36
CA PRO A 26 15.51 2.08 3.21
C PRO A 26 15.97 0.65 3.57
N CYS A 27 15.60 -0.33 2.75
CA CYS A 27 16.16 -1.67 2.81
C CYS A 27 17.48 -1.68 2.06
N HIS A 28 18.57 -2.06 2.75
CA HIS A 28 19.88 -2.28 2.13
C HIS A 28 19.90 -3.70 1.54
N SER A 29 20.15 -3.80 0.23
CA SER A 29 20.41 -5.06 -0.47
C SER A 29 21.90 -5.16 -0.80
N GLN A 30 22.50 -6.30 -0.49
CA GLN A 30 23.91 -6.61 -0.74
C GLN A 30 24.12 -6.82 -2.25
N SER A 31 25.03 -6.06 -2.83
CA SER A 31 25.11 -5.76 -4.26
C SER A 31 25.94 -6.77 -5.09
N CYS A 32 25.56 -6.95 -6.36
CA CYS A 32 26.42 -7.60 -7.35
C CYS A 32 27.64 -6.71 -7.65
N ASN A 33 28.73 -6.93 -6.92
CA ASN A 33 29.89 -6.04 -6.93
C ASN A 33 30.99 -6.42 -7.93
N SER A 34 30.89 -7.57 -8.61
CA SER A 34 31.92 -8.00 -9.56
C SER A 34 31.34 -8.43 -10.90
N LEU A 35 31.82 -7.77 -11.95
CA LEU A 35 31.62 -8.11 -13.37
C LEU A 35 32.52 -9.27 -13.81
N THR A 36 33.56 -9.55 -13.03
CA THR A 36 34.48 -10.67 -13.24
C THR A 36 34.08 -11.81 -12.31
N ILE A 37 33.72 -12.94 -12.91
CA ILE A 37 33.19 -14.10 -12.19
C ILE A 37 34.26 -15.19 -12.04
N SER A 38 35.17 -15.29 -13.01
CA SER A 38 36.35 -16.15 -13.01
C SER A 38 37.46 -15.48 -13.83
N THR A 39 38.65 -16.08 -13.89
CA THR A 39 39.75 -15.63 -14.77
C THR A 39 39.43 -15.73 -16.26
N THR A 40 38.40 -16.50 -16.63
CA THR A 40 38.00 -16.79 -18.03
C THR A 40 36.68 -16.12 -18.44
N HIS A 41 35.87 -15.66 -17.48
CA HIS A 41 34.54 -15.11 -17.74
C HIS A 41 34.39 -13.71 -17.14
N THR A 42 34.39 -12.72 -18.04
CA THR A 42 34.10 -11.31 -17.74
C THR A 42 32.82 -10.89 -18.46
N PHE A 43 31.91 -10.24 -17.73
CA PHE A 43 30.62 -9.78 -18.24
C PHE A 43 30.52 -8.26 -18.21
N THR A 44 29.70 -7.67 -19.08
CA THR A 44 29.47 -6.22 -19.09
C THR A 44 28.41 -5.78 -18.10
N SER A 45 27.57 -6.71 -17.64
CA SER A 45 26.43 -6.40 -16.78
C SER A 45 26.16 -7.52 -15.79
N CYS A 46 25.59 -7.14 -14.65
CA CYS A 46 25.15 -8.06 -13.62
C CYS A 46 23.90 -7.54 -12.92
N ASN A 47 23.06 -8.47 -12.46
CA ASN A 47 21.92 -8.18 -11.62
C ASN A 47 21.75 -9.23 -10.52
N GLN A 48 21.53 -8.76 -9.29
CA GLN A 48 21.10 -9.61 -8.19
C GLN A 48 19.58 -9.77 -8.28
N LEU A 49 19.13 -10.98 -8.60
CA LEU A 49 17.71 -11.24 -8.75
C LEU A 49 17.02 -11.23 -7.37
N PRO A 50 15.78 -10.71 -7.29
CA PRO A 50 15.14 -10.41 -6.01
C PRO A 50 14.76 -11.65 -5.19
N GLU A 51 14.76 -12.84 -5.79
CA GLU A 51 14.24 -14.06 -5.17
C GLU A 51 15.23 -15.22 -5.37
N LEU A 52 15.20 -16.18 -4.45
CA LEU A 52 15.98 -17.43 -4.51
C LEU A 52 17.50 -17.24 -4.46
N SER A 53 17.98 -16.15 -3.85
CA SER A 53 19.42 -15.86 -3.68
C SER A 53 20.20 -16.03 -4.98
N SER A 54 19.62 -15.59 -6.09
CA SER A 54 20.11 -15.84 -7.43
C SER A 54 20.68 -14.58 -8.07
N SER A 55 21.59 -14.76 -9.02
CA SER A 55 22.18 -13.67 -9.78
C SER A 55 22.33 -14.04 -11.25
N LEU A 56 22.27 -13.01 -12.09
CA LEU A 56 22.48 -13.12 -13.52
C LEU A 56 23.55 -12.14 -13.94
N HIS A 57 24.57 -12.65 -14.62
CA HIS A 57 25.55 -11.86 -15.34
C HIS A 57 25.37 -12.06 -16.83
N TRP A 58 25.55 -11.01 -17.61
CA TRP A 58 25.44 -11.13 -19.05
C TRP A 58 26.25 -10.09 -19.81
N THR A 59 26.52 -10.43 -21.07
CA THR A 59 27.04 -9.54 -22.10
C THR A 59 26.15 -9.71 -23.32
N TYR A 60 25.61 -8.59 -23.82
CA TYR A 60 24.77 -8.59 -25.01
C TYR A 60 25.47 -7.89 -26.16
N ASN A 61 25.68 -8.62 -27.26
CA ASN A 61 26.20 -8.05 -28.50
C ASN A 61 25.03 -7.81 -29.47
N SER A 62 24.67 -6.54 -29.64
CA SER A 62 23.57 -6.14 -30.52
C SER A 62 23.85 -6.41 -32.00
N SER A 63 25.13 -6.41 -32.42
CA SER A 63 25.51 -6.58 -33.84
C SER A 63 25.16 -7.97 -34.39
N ASN A 64 25.19 -8.99 -33.53
CA ASN A 64 24.84 -10.37 -33.90
C ASN A 64 23.72 -10.95 -33.02
N SER A 65 23.05 -10.11 -32.22
CA SER A 65 21.98 -10.48 -31.30
C SER A 65 22.33 -11.64 -30.35
N THR A 66 23.58 -11.73 -29.93
CA THR A 66 24.05 -12.82 -29.04
C THR A 66 24.07 -12.36 -27.59
N LEU A 67 23.41 -13.13 -26.72
CA LEU A 67 23.42 -12.98 -25.28
C LEU A 67 24.31 -14.06 -24.66
N THR A 68 25.45 -13.68 -24.11
CA THR A 68 26.26 -14.56 -23.25
C THR A 68 25.82 -14.35 -21.81
N PHE A 69 25.53 -15.41 -21.07
CA PHE A 69 25.03 -15.32 -19.70
C PHE A 69 25.78 -16.25 -18.73
N ALA A 70 25.75 -15.88 -17.46
CA ALA A 70 26.02 -16.76 -16.33
C ALA A 70 24.91 -16.60 -15.29
N PHE A 71 24.21 -17.69 -14.97
CA PHE A 71 23.19 -17.71 -13.95
C PHE A 71 23.70 -18.49 -12.74
N THR A 72 23.62 -17.88 -11.56
CA THR A 72 24.08 -18.49 -10.29
C THR A 72 22.91 -18.58 -9.32
N ALA A 73 22.73 -19.75 -8.70
CA ALA A 73 21.78 -19.93 -7.61
C ALA A 73 22.17 -21.12 -6.72
N PRO A 74 21.82 -21.10 -5.42
CA PRO A 74 21.87 -22.30 -4.60
C PRO A 74 20.69 -23.23 -4.94
N PRO A 75 20.92 -24.51 -5.29
CA PRO A 75 19.83 -25.46 -5.45
C PRO A 75 19.11 -25.69 -4.10
N ALA A 76 17.88 -26.20 -4.12
CA ALA A 76 17.12 -26.40 -2.89
C ALA A 76 17.72 -27.49 -1.96
N THR A 77 18.52 -28.38 -2.53
CA THR A 77 19.26 -29.47 -1.88
C THR A 77 20.56 -29.72 -2.65
N SER A 78 21.48 -30.53 -2.11
CA SER A 78 22.74 -30.88 -2.78
C SER A 78 22.58 -31.68 -4.09
N THR A 79 21.44 -32.37 -4.27
CA THR A 79 21.06 -33.09 -5.50
C THR A 79 20.03 -32.34 -6.33
N GLY A 80 19.78 -31.07 -5.96
CA GLY A 80 18.80 -30.22 -6.59
C GLY A 80 19.27 -29.64 -7.92
N TRP A 81 18.41 -28.82 -8.50
CA TRP A 81 18.66 -28.20 -9.79
C TRP A 81 18.43 -26.70 -9.73
N ILE A 82 19.05 -25.96 -10.65
CA ILE A 82 18.82 -24.54 -10.88
C ILE A 82 18.38 -24.33 -12.33
N ALA A 83 17.52 -23.36 -12.58
CA ALA A 83 17.07 -23.04 -13.93
C ALA A 83 16.90 -21.54 -14.13
N TRP A 84 17.21 -21.09 -15.34
CA TRP A 84 16.90 -19.76 -15.85
C TRP A 84 16.38 -19.90 -17.28
N GLY A 85 15.40 -19.10 -17.65
CA GLY A 85 14.79 -19.21 -18.97
C GLY A 85 14.16 -17.91 -19.43
N ILE A 86 13.98 -17.84 -20.74
CA ILE A 86 13.36 -16.70 -21.44
C ILE A 86 11.96 -17.11 -21.87
N ASN A 87 10.96 -16.29 -21.54
CA ASN A 87 9.60 -16.49 -22.02
C ASN A 87 9.27 -15.46 -23.12
N PRO A 88 9.17 -15.87 -24.39
CA PRO A 88 8.99 -14.96 -25.52
C PRO A 88 7.58 -14.33 -25.57
N THR A 89 6.57 -14.96 -24.97
CA THR A 89 5.15 -14.59 -25.16
C THR A 89 4.46 -14.16 -23.88
N SER A 90 4.94 -14.60 -22.72
CA SER A 90 4.31 -14.43 -21.43
C SER A 90 5.33 -14.18 -20.32
N THR A 91 4.86 -14.12 -19.08
CA THR A 91 5.66 -13.80 -17.89
C THR A 91 5.71 -14.96 -16.90
N GLY A 92 5.06 -16.07 -17.22
CA GLY A 92 4.90 -17.23 -16.34
C GLY A 92 5.79 -18.39 -16.75
N MET A 93 5.65 -19.52 -16.04
CA MET A 93 6.39 -20.75 -16.34
C MET A 93 6.05 -21.32 -17.74
N ILE A 94 4.77 -21.38 -18.09
CA ILE A 94 4.32 -21.88 -19.40
C ILE A 94 4.80 -20.93 -20.53
N GLY A 95 5.38 -21.51 -21.56
CA GLY A 95 6.03 -20.83 -22.69
C GLY A 95 7.52 -20.55 -22.47
N THR A 96 8.06 -20.81 -21.28
CA THR A 96 9.46 -20.52 -20.98
C THR A 96 10.39 -21.50 -21.70
N GLN A 97 11.37 -20.94 -22.38
CA GLN A 97 12.51 -21.63 -22.97
C GLN A 97 13.60 -21.67 -21.90
N ALA A 98 13.66 -22.77 -21.15
CA ALA A 98 14.48 -22.89 -19.95
C ALA A 98 15.78 -23.64 -20.20
N ILE A 99 16.82 -23.21 -19.51
CA ILE A 99 18.08 -23.92 -19.35
C ILE A 99 18.18 -24.32 -17.87
N LEU A 100 18.52 -25.57 -17.62
CA LEU A 100 18.54 -26.13 -16.27
C LEU A 100 19.81 -26.92 -16.05
N SER A 101 20.43 -26.71 -14.89
CA SER A 101 21.64 -27.42 -14.46
C SER A 101 21.43 -28.20 -13.17
N PHE A 102 22.03 -29.39 -13.10
CA PHE A 102 21.95 -30.29 -11.95
C PHE A 102 23.17 -31.24 -11.89
N PRO A 103 23.49 -31.80 -10.70
CA PRO A 103 24.51 -32.82 -10.56
C PRO A 103 24.00 -34.19 -11.01
N HIS A 104 24.79 -34.85 -11.84
CA HIS A 104 24.60 -36.25 -12.24
C HIS A 104 25.06 -37.20 -11.13
N SER A 105 24.56 -38.43 -11.15
CA SER A 105 24.95 -39.50 -10.23
C SER A 105 26.47 -39.78 -10.16
N ASN A 106 27.21 -39.51 -11.24
CA ASN A 106 28.68 -39.63 -11.30
C ASN A 106 29.45 -38.40 -10.78
N GLY A 107 28.76 -37.37 -10.27
CA GLY A 107 29.36 -36.14 -9.75
C GLY A 107 29.66 -35.05 -10.78
N SER A 108 29.49 -35.33 -12.08
CA SER A 108 29.56 -34.29 -13.13
C SER A 108 28.31 -33.41 -13.14
N LEU A 109 28.42 -32.20 -13.71
CA LEU A 109 27.27 -31.30 -13.88
C LEU A 109 26.70 -31.44 -15.28
N ILE A 110 25.38 -31.52 -15.35
CA ILE A 110 24.62 -31.58 -16.59
C ILE A 110 23.91 -30.24 -16.80
N VAL A 111 23.82 -29.82 -18.08
CA VAL A 111 23.03 -28.65 -18.50
C VAL A 111 22.12 -29.07 -19.65
N HIS A 112 20.82 -29.03 -19.43
CA HIS A 112 19.80 -29.41 -20.41
C HIS A 112 18.88 -28.23 -20.72
N THR A 113 18.27 -28.26 -21.90
CA THR A 113 17.25 -27.30 -22.32
C THR A 113 15.85 -27.90 -22.22
N PHE A 114 14.86 -27.05 -22.00
CA PHE A 114 13.46 -27.43 -21.80
C PHE A 114 12.54 -26.39 -22.43
N ASP A 115 11.73 -26.80 -23.40
CA ASP A 115 10.56 -26.03 -23.86
C ASP A 115 9.35 -26.32 -22.94
N ILE A 116 9.08 -25.41 -22.01
CA ILE A 116 8.05 -25.59 -20.99
C ILE A 116 6.68 -25.20 -21.55
N SER A 117 6.07 -26.07 -22.34
CA SER A 117 4.72 -25.85 -22.92
C SER A 117 3.57 -26.22 -21.96
N SER A 118 3.84 -26.99 -20.91
CA SER A 118 2.85 -27.40 -19.91
C SER A 118 3.47 -27.60 -18.52
N TYR A 119 2.64 -27.83 -17.49
CA TYR A 119 3.14 -28.14 -16.14
C TYR A 119 3.64 -29.58 -15.98
N TYR A 120 3.26 -30.49 -16.89
CA TYR A 120 3.66 -31.89 -16.86
C TYR A 120 3.37 -32.60 -18.20
N PRO A 121 4.26 -33.48 -18.69
CA PRO A 121 5.61 -33.75 -18.19
C PRO A 121 6.62 -32.69 -18.66
N VAL A 122 7.59 -32.35 -17.79
CA VAL A 122 8.72 -31.47 -18.13
C VAL A 122 9.94 -32.35 -18.39
N VAL A 123 10.25 -32.57 -19.67
CA VAL A 123 11.35 -33.43 -20.13
C VAL A 123 12.33 -32.61 -20.99
N PRO A 124 13.61 -32.99 -21.09
CA PRO A 124 14.56 -32.28 -21.92
C PRO A 124 14.08 -32.20 -23.37
N SER A 125 14.18 -31.01 -23.95
CA SER A 125 13.80 -30.75 -25.34
C SER A 125 14.58 -29.57 -25.91
N PRO A 126 14.76 -29.52 -27.25
CA PRO A 126 15.27 -28.32 -27.90
C PRO A 126 14.39 -27.12 -27.59
N ILE A 127 15.00 -25.95 -27.43
CA ILE A 127 14.31 -24.67 -27.27
C ILE A 127 14.28 -23.90 -28.59
N MET A 128 13.45 -22.88 -28.66
CA MET A 128 13.28 -22.06 -29.87
C MET A 128 14.51 -21.23 -30.26
N PHE A 129 15.43 -20.98 -29.33
CA PHE A 129 16.60 -20.12 -29.54
C PHE A 129 17.82 -20.97 -29.87
N ASP A 130 18.65 -20.52 -30.81
CA ASP A 130 19.96 -21.13 -31.03
C ASP A 130 20.82 -20.93 -29.77
N ILE A 131 21.29 -22.04 -29.19
CA ILE A 131 22.04 -22.04 -27.94
C ILE A 131 23.30 -22.89 -28.04
N TRP A 132 24.42 -22.39 -27.50
CA TRP A 132 25.71 -23.07 -27.55
C TRP A 132 26.62 -22.71 -26.38
N GLY A 133 27.69 -23.49 -26.21
CA GLY A 133 28.70 -23.28 -25.17
C GLY A 133 28.12 -23.45 -23.76
N LEU A 134 27.15 -24.36 -23.60
CA LEU A 134 26.55 -24.66 -22.31
C LEU A 134 27.55 -25.37 -21.40
N SER A 135 27.71 -24.86 -20.18
CA SER A 135 28.54 -25.49 -19.15
C SER A 135 28.03 -25.11 -17.77
N ALA A 136 28.48 -25.82 -16.74
CA ALA A 136 28.17 -25.50 -15.36
C ALA A 136 29.32 -25.86 -14.43
N GLU A 137 29.38 -25.15 -13.30
CA GLU A 137 30.39 -25.33 -12.25
C GLU A 137 29.76 -25.22 -10.86
N PHE A 138 30.42 -25.83 -9.87
CA PHE A 138 30.14 -25.60 -8.46
C PHE A 138 30.93 -24.38 -7.96
N ILE A 139 30.30 -23.57 -7.11
CA ILE A 139 30.93 -22.41 -6.50
C ILE A 139 30.99 -22.56 -4.99
N GLY A 140 32.21 -22.39 -4.47
CA GLY A 140 32.49 -22.45 -3.04
C GLY A 140 32.14 -23.80 -2.44
N HIS A 141 32.13 -23.85 -1.11
CA HIS A 141 31.91 -25.10 -0.36
C HIS A 141 30.43 -25.42 -0.11
N ALA A 142 29.51 -24.52 -0.48
CA ALA A 142 28.08 -24.61 -0.17
C ALA A 142 27.23 -25.30 -1.24
N GLY A 143 27.84 -25.85 -2.30
CA GLY A 143 27.11 -26.52 -3.38
C GLY A 143 26.26 -25.58 -4.25
N THR A 144 26.62 -24.30 -4.32
CA THR A 144 25.98 -23.34 -5.23
C THR A 144 26.33 -23.70 -6.67
N LEU A 145 25.34 -23.66 -7.57
CA LEU A 145 25.53 -23.94 -8.98
C LEU A 145 25.62 -22.64 -9.77
N ARG A 146 26.47 -22.64 -10.79
CA ARG A 146 26.46 -21.64 -11.85
C ARG A 146 26.51 -22.29 -13.19
N MET A 147 25.65 -21.83 -14.08
CA MET A 147 25.59 -22.28 -15.46
C MET A 147 25.87 -21.13 -16.42
N PHE A 148 26.54 -21.46 -17.51
CA PHE A 148 26.94 -20.54 -18.58
C PHE A 148 26.31 -20.95 -19.90
N GLY A 149 26.16 -19.99 -20.80
CA GLY A 149 25.71 -20.26 -22.15
C GLY A 149 25.69 -19.02 -23.03
N ASN A 150 25.50 -19.27 -24.33
CA ASN A 150 25.28 -18.24 -25.33
C ASN A 150 23.94 -18.51 -26.03
N VAL A 151 23.09 -17.50 -26.13
CA VAL A 151 21.78 -17.58 -26.76
C VAL A 151 21.71 -16.55 -27.88
N LYS A 152 21.30 -16.98 -29.07
CA LYS A 152 20.96 -16.06 -30.15
C LYS A 152 19.51 -15.61 -29.99
N LEU A 153 19.34 -14.32 -29.74
CA LEU A 153 18.03 -13.70 -29.61
C LEU A 153 17.51 -13.22 -30.98
N PRO A 154 16.20 -13.03 -31.13
CA PRO A 154 15.64 -12.33 -32.27
C PRO A 154 16.29 -10.96 -32.47
N PRO A 155 16.47 -10.51 -33.72
CA PRO A 155 17.00 -9.18 -34.01
C PRO A 155 16.24 -8.09 -33.24
N GLU A 156 16.98 -7.07 -32.78
CA GLU A 156 16.43 -5.90 -32.06
C GLU A 156 15.79 -6.19 -30.68
N MET A 157 15.84 -7.43 -30.19
CA MET A 157 15.35 -7.76 -28.86
C MET A 157 16.25 -7.17 -27.76
N VAL A 158 15.80 -6.07 -27.15
CA VAL A 158 16.52 -5.38 -26.06
C VAL A 158 15.91 -5.61 -24.68
N GLU A 159 14.68 -6.11 -24.61
CA GLU A 159 13.99 -6.47 -23.36
C GLU A 159 13.43 -7.88 -23.46
N LEU A 160 13.63 -8.69 -22.41
CA LEU A 160 13.16 -10.06 -22.34
C LEU A 160 12.37 -10.32 -21.05
N ASN A 161 11.42 -11.25 -21.11
CA ASN A 161 10.82 -11.82 -19.91
C ASN A 161 11.68 -12.99 -19.44
N GLN A 162 12.18 -12.93 -18.22
CA GLN A 162 12.94 -14.00 -17.60
C GLN A 162 12.18 -14.65 -16.46
N VAL A 163 12.41 -15.94 -16.29
CA VAL A 163 11.91 -16.76 -15.20
C VAL A 163 13.08 -17.59 -14.67
N TRP A 164 13.17 -17.74 -13.35
CA TRP A 164 14.20 -18.58 -12.73
C TRP A 164 13.63 -19.45 -11.63
N GLN A 165 14.25 -20.59 -11.38
CA GLN A 165 13.82 -21.52 -10.35
C GLN A 165 14.95 -22.36 -9.78
N VAL A 166 14.67 -22.91 -8.59
CA VAL A 166 15.50 -23.92 -7.95
C VAL A 166 14.61 -25.07 -7.48
N GLY A 167 15.08 -26.30 -7.61
CA GLY A 167 14.37 -27.50 -7.20
C GLY A 167 15.24 -28.46 -6.40
N SER A 168 14.60 -29.48 -5.81
CA SER A 168 15.21 -30.35 -4.79
C SER A 168 15.76 -31.67 -5.29
N SER A 169 15.46 -32.07 -6.52
CA SER A 169 15.93 -33.34 -7.07
C SER A 169 15.62 -33.49 -8.56
N VAL A 170 16.35 -34.37 -9.22
CA VAL A 170 16.12 -34.82 -10.60
C VAL A 170 15.90 -36.34 -10.58
N MET A 171 14.91 -36.83 -11.32
CA MET A 171 14.62 -38.24 -11.49
C MET A 171 15.34 -38.79 -12.73
N ASN A 172 15.88 -39.99 -12.62
CA ASN A 172 16.56 -40.71 -13.70
C ASN A 172 17.60 -39.85 -14.43
N ASP A 173 18.31 -38.98 -13.68
CA ASP A 173 19.34 -38.09 -14.21
C ASP A 173 18.89 -37.22 -15.41
N SER A 174 17.58 -36.94 -15.54
CA SER A 174 17.04 -36.23 -16.72
C SER A 174 15.79 -35.40 -16.45
N ILE A 175 14.90 -35.86 -15.56
CA ILE A 175 13.57 -35.27 -15.37
C ILE A 175 13.55 -34.49 -14.06
N PRO A 176 13.51 -33.14 -14.08
CA PRO A 176 13.49 -32.35 -12.86
C PRO A 176 12.20 -32.58 -12.08
N ASN A 177 12.31 -32.83 -10.76
CA ASN A 177 11.12 -32.78 -9.90
C ASN A 177 10.61 -31.35 -9.81
N LYS A 178 9.29 -31.21 -9.59
CA LYS A 178 8.64 -29.91 -9.42
C LYS A 178 9.36 -29.07 -8.35
N HIS A 179 9.59 -27.80 -8.66
CA HIS A 179 10.09 -26.84 -7.68
C HIS A 179 9.03 -26.55 -6.60
N ALA A 180 9.45 -25.92 -5.51
CA ALA A 180 8.52 -25.48 -4.46
C ALA A 180 7.59 -24.37 -4.95
N PHE A 181 6.43 -24.21 -4.29
CA PHE A 181 5.44 -23.15 -4.59
C PHE A 181 5.47 -22.01 -3.56
N GLY A 182 6.63 -21.80 -2.92
CA GLY A 182 6.82 -20.73 -1.96
C GLY A 182 6.64 -19.36 -2.60
N LEU A 183 6.48 -18.32 -1.76
CA LEU A 183 6.31 -16.95 -2.24
C LEU A 183 7.48 -16.49 -3.11
N GLN A 184 8.71 -16.89 -2.74
CA GLN A 184 9.92 -16.59 -3.51
C GLN A 184 9.88 -17.27 -4.88
N ASN A 185 9.44 -18.54 -4.96
CA ASN A 185 9.33 -19.27 -6.23
C ASN A 185 8.30 -18.64 -7.16
N LEU A 186 7.12 -18.29 -6.64
CA LEU A 186 6.06 -17.65 -7.44
C LEU A 186 6.44 -16.24 -7.93
N ARG A 187 7.43 -15.62 -7.30
CA ARG A 187 7.94 -14.28 -7.63
C ARG A 187 9.22 -14.29 -8.46
N ALA A 188 9.82 -15.46 -8.70
CA ALA A 188 11.07 -15.63 -9.43
C ALA A 188 10.90 -15.44 -10.95
N LYS A 189 10.48 -14.23 -11.32
CA LYS A 189 10.21 -13.79 -12.69
C LYS A 189 10.29 -12.27 -12.80
N GLY A 190 10.69 -11.78 -13.97
CA GLY A 190 10.80 -10.33 -14.23
C GLY A 190 11.08 -10.02 -15.69
N THR A 191 11.11 -8.73 -16.04
CA THR A 191 11.75 -8.28 -17.28
C THR A 191 13.22 -7.97 -17.03
N LEU A 192 14.02 -8.09 -18.09
CA LEU A 192 15.40 -7.65 -18.14
C LEU A 192 15.60 -6.83 -19.41
N ASN A 193 16.03 -5.59 -19.25
CA ASN A 193 16.54 -4.80 -20.36
C ASN A 193 18.05 -5.05 -20.50
N LEU A 194 18.45 -5.64 -21.63
CA LEU A 194 19.81 -6.14 -21.88
C LEU A 194 20.87 -5.05 -21.96
N ILE A 195 20.47 -3.84 -22.35
CA ILE A 195 21.37 -2.68 -22.53
C ILE A 195 21.53 -1.91 -21.21
N THR A 196 20.40 -1.56 -20.57
CA THR A 196 20.41 -0.73 -19.36
C THR A 196 20.61 -1.53 -18.07
N GLY A 197 20.48 -2.86 -18.15
CA GLY A 197 20.49 -3.77 -17.00
C GLY A 197 19.35 -3.58 -16.01
N ARG A 198 18.35 -2.77 -16.36
CA ARG A 198 17.15 -2.58 -15.55
C ARG A 198 16.35 -3.89 -15.54
N THR A 199 16.11 -4.40 -14.34
CA THR A 199 15.16 -5.47 -14.11
C THR A 199 13.92 -4.94 -13.44
N SER A 200 12.76 -5.40 -13.89
CA SER A 200 11.51 -5.19 -13.18
C SER A 200 10.95 -6.54 -12.77
N GLY A 201 10.73 -6.76 -11.47
CA GLY A 201 9.95 -7.93 -11.06
C GLY A 201 8.52 -7.74 -11.55
N PHE A 202 7.92 -8.76 -12.19
CA PHE A 202 6.48 -8.68 -12.50
C PHE A 202 5.62 -8.64 -11.21
N GLY A 203 6.21 -9.05 -10.08
CA GLY A 203 5.69 -8.81 -8.75
C GLY A 203 5.86 -7.38 -8.24
N ASP A 204 6.86 -6.63 -8.71
CA ASP A 204 7.24 -5.32 -8.16
C ASP A 204 6.18 -4.24 -8.43
N SER A 205 5.69 -4.10 -9.66
CA SER A 205 4.64 -3.12 -9.98
C SER A 205 3.32 -3.40 -9.25
N ARG A 206 2.94 -4.68 -9.13
CA ARG A 206 1.74 -5.11 -8.40
C ARG A 206 1.91 -4.96 -6.89
N ILE A 207 3.06 -5.32 -6.34
CA ILE A 207 3.37 -5.14 -4.90
C ILE A 207 3.41 -3.65 -4.57
N ARG A 208 4.08 -2.85 -5.40
CA ARG A 208 4.08 -1.39 -5.28
C ARG A 208 2.65 -0.84 -5.31
N MET A 209 1.80 -1.29 -6.23
CA MET A 209 0.40 -0.88 -6.29
C MET A 209 -0.39 -1.33 -5.04
N ARG A 210 -0.17 -2.55 -4.53
CA ARG A 210 -0.77 -3.04 -3.28
C ARG A 210 -0.33 -2.20 -2.08
N ASN A 211 0.95 -1.83 -2.02
CA ASN A 211 1.51 -0.99 -0.96
C ASN A 211 0.96 0.44 -1.04
N ILE A 212 0.90 1.02 -2.25
CA ILE A 212 0.29 2.35 -2.49
C ILE A 212 -1.18 2.34 -2.06
N HIS A 213 -1.95 1.33 -2.49
CA HIS A 213 -3.33 1.14 -2.07
C HIS A 213 -3.45 1.05 -0.54
N GLY A 214 -2.64 0.22 0.10
CA GLY A 214 -2.64 0.06 1.55
C GLY A 214 -2.33 1.38 2.29
N VAL A 215 -1.27 2.08 1.88
CA VAL A 215 -0.84 3.34 2.50
C VAL A 215 -1.90 4.43 2.32
N MET A 216 -2.41 4.63 1.10
CA MET A 216 -3.44 5.63 0.82
C MET A 216 -4.70 5.38 1.66
N ASN A 217 -5.17 4.14 1.76
CA ASN A 217 -6.38 3.81 2.51
C ASN A 217 -6.18 3.85 4.03
N THR A 218 -5.01 3.50 4.54
CA THR A 218 -4.68 3.67 5.97
C THR A 218 -4.63 5.15 6.35
N VAL A 219 -3.97 5.99 5.54
CA VAL A 219 -3.87 7.44 5.80
C VAL A 219 -5.24 8.11 5.69
N SER A 220 -6.04 7.78 4.69
CA SER A 220 -7.39 8.35 4.51
C SER A 220 -8.39 7.81 5.52
N TRP A 221 -8.88 6.59 5.32
CA TRP A 221 -9.96 5.98 6.08
C TRP A 221 -9.55 5.60 7.50
N GLY A 222 -8.28 5.25 7.69
CA GLY A 222 -7.77 4.77 8.98
C GLY A 222 -7.26 5.86 9.92
N ILE A 223 -6.89 7.04 9.41
CA ILE A 223 -6.25 8.12 10.18
C ILE A 223 -7.01 9.44 10.04
N LEU A 224 -7.07 10.01 8.83
CA LEU A 224 -7.66 11.34 8.61
C LEU A 224 -9.16 11.38 8.94
N VAL A 225 -9.92 10.37 8.52
CA VAL A 225 -11.38 10.32 8.75
C VAL A 225 -11.74 10.20 10.24
N PRO A 226 -11.17 9.26 11.02
CA PRO A 226 -11.35 9.21 12.46
C PRO A 226 -10.90 10.50 13.17
N PHE A 227 -9.76 11.06 12.77
CA PHE A 227 -9.22 12.29 13.34
C PHE A 227 -10.15 13.50 13.09
N GLY A 228 -10.67 13.66 11.87
CA GLY A 228 -11.66 14.67 11.54
C GLY A 228 -12.94 14.54 12.37
N GLY A 229 -13.37 13.31 12.68
CA GLY A 229 -14.49 13.05 13.57
C GLY A 229 -14.25 13.52 15.00
N VAL A 230 -13.05 13.27 15.56
CA VAL A 230 -12.63 13.75 16.88
C VAL A 230 -12.62 15.29 16.94
N ILE A 231 -12.11 15.95 15.90
CA ILE A 231 -12.13 17.43 15.78
C ILE A 231 -13.57 17.96 15.86
N ALA A 232 -14.49 17.42 15.04
CA ALA A 232 -15.88 17.88 15.05
C ALA A 232 -16.58 17.71 16.41
N ARG A 233 -16.27 16.63 17.13
CA ARG A 233 -16.86 16.35 18.44
C ARG A 233 -16.33 17.28 19.52
N PHE A 234 -15.00 17.45 19.62
CA PHE A 234 -14.38 18.08 20.79
C PHE A 234 -13.96 19.53 20.57
N PHE A 235 -13.44 19.90 19.38
CA PHE A 235 -13.01 21.28 19.16
C PHE A 235 -14.20 22.25 19.12
N LYS A 236 -15.39 21.76 18.71
CA LYS A 236 -16.65 22.49 18.85
C LYS A 236 -16.94 22.92 20.30
N ALA A 237 -16.51 22.14 21.29
CA ALA A 237 -16.76 22.43 22.70
C ALA A 237 -15.79 23.47 23.29
N PHE A 238 -14.54 23.52 22.80
CA PHE A 238 -13.50 24.42 23.34
C PHE A 238 -13.45 25.77 22.66
N ARG A 239 -13.83 25.87 21.38
CA ARG A 239 -13.97 27.15 20.65
C ARG A 239 -15.24 27.19 19.81
N PRO A 240 -16.41 27.38 20.42
CA PRO A 240 -17.67 27.43 19.68
C PRO A 240 -17.81 28.69 18.81
N ALA A 241 -17.22 29.81 19.25
CA ALA A 241 -17.47 31.14 18.71
C ALA A 241 -16.66 31.50 17.44
N ASP A 242 -15.54 30.82 17.18
CA ASP A 242 -14.65 31.16 16.06
C ASP A 242 -14.95 30.38 14.77
N GLY A 243 -15.84 29.38 14.83
CA GLY A 243 -16.20 28.55 13.68
C GLY A 243 -15.06 27.69 13.11
N THR A 244 -13.84 27.80 13.66
CA THR A 244 -12.62 27.16 13.17
C THR A 244 -12.76 25.65 13.08
N TRP A 245 -13.41 25.03 14.08
CA TRP A 245 -13.63 23.58 14.13
C TRP A 245 -14.33 23.05 12.88
N PHE A 246 -15.26 23.84 12.31
CA PHE A 246 -16.05 23.44 11.15
C PHE A 246 -15.17 23.38 9.91
N TYR A 247 -14.36 24.41 9.67
CA TYR A 247 -13.43 24.43 8.53
C TYR A 247 -12.35 23.36 8.66
N VAL A 248 -11.76 23.18 9.85
CA VAL A 248 -10.75 22.13 10.06
C VAL A 248 -11.35 20.74 9.85
N HIS A 249 -12.57 20.49 10.35
CA HIS A 249 -13.28 19.24 10.10
C HIS A 249 -13.51 19.03 8.60
N VAL A 250 -14.16 19.97 7.92
CA VAL A 250 -14.51 19.84 6.50
C VAL A 250 -13.25 19.65 5.64
N SER A 251 -12.21 20.45 5.85
CA SER A 251 -10.95 20.32 5.11
C SER A 251 -10.28 18.95 5.33
N THR A 252 -10.22 18.48 6.59
CA THR A 252 -9.65 17.16 6.91
C THR A 252 -10.45 16.03 6.24
N GLN A 253 -11.78 16.11 6.27
CA GLN A 253 -12.65 15.11 5.65
C GLN A 253 -12.55 15.12 4.12
N LEU A 254 -12.47 16.29 3.48
CA LEU A 254 -12.32 16.38 2.02
C LEU A 254 -10.97 15.85 1.55
N ILE A 255 -9.88 16.12 2.29
CA ILE A 255 -8.55 15.54 2.00
C ILE A 255 -8.59 14.02 2.18
N GLY A 256 -9.12 13.55 3.32
CA GLY A 256 -9.28 12.13 3.61
C GLY A 256 -10.09 11.41 2.53
N TYR A 257 -11.23 11.96 2.15
CA TYR A 257 -12.09 11.41 1.11
C TYR A 257 -11.38 11.39 -0.26
N SER A 258 -10.71 12.46 -0.65
CA SER A 258 -10.01 12.54 -1.95
C SER A 258 -8.90 11.50 -2.08
N VAL A 259 -8.06 11.36 -1.04
CA VAL A 259 -7.04 10.31 -0.98
C VAL A 259 -7.69 8.93 -0.94
N GLY A 260 -8.80 8.78 -0.22
CA GLY A 260 -9.59 7.56 -0.15
C GLY A 260 -10.20 7.13 -1.48
N VAL A 261 -10.65 8.07 -2.33
CA VAL A 261 -11.14 7.80 -3.69
C VAL A 261 -10.01 7.24 -4.55
N ALA A 262 -8.81 7.85 -4.51
CA ALA A 262 -7.65 7.33 -5.23
C ALA A 262 -7.24 5.93 -4.72
N GLY A 263 -7.24 5.74 -3.39
CA GLY A 263 -7.03 4.45 -2.74
C GLY A 263 -8.06 3.40 -3.16
N TRP A 264 -9.33 3.75 -3.26
CA TRP A 264 -10.39 2.85 -3.72
C TRP A 264 -10.24 2.47 -5.20
N GLY A 265 -9.93 3.46 -6.06
CA GLY A 265 -9.69 3.24 -7.49
C GLY A 265 -8.52 2.30 -7.76
N THR A 266 -7.40 2.45 -7.02
CA THR A 266 -6.27 1.49 -7.11
C THR A 266 -6.67 0.08 -6.67
N GLY A 267 -7.58 -0.05 -5.70
CA GLY A 267 -8.15 -1.33 -5.26
C GLY A 267 -8.97 -2.02 -6.34
N LEU A 268 -9.80 -1.27 -7.08
CA LEU A 268 -10.53 -1.80 -8.24
C LEU A 268 -9.58 -2.28 -9.34
N LYS A 269 -8.52 -1.49 -9.63
CA LYS A 269 -7.50 -1.88 -10.61
C LYS A 269 -6.79 -3.16 -10.18
N LEU A 270 -6.39 -3.28 -8.91
CA LEU A 270 -5.80 -4.50 -8.35
C LEU A 270 -6.72 -5.72 -8.51
N GLY A 271 -8.03 -5.54 -8.30
CA GLY A 271 -9.04 -6.58 -8.55
C GLY A 271 -9.06 -7.03 -10.01
N SER A 272 -9.02 -6.09 -10.96
CA SER A 272 -9.00 -6.42 -12.40
C SER A 272 -7.73 -7.18 -12.83
N MET A 273 -6.60 -6.92 -12.17
CA MET A 273 -5.31 -7.56 -12.45
C MET A 273 -5.16 -8.95 -11.81
N SER A 274 -6.04 -9.32 -10.88
CA SER A 274 -5.92 -10.53 -10.05
C SER A 274 -7.06 -11.52 -10.33
N LYS A 275 -7.24 -11.89 -11.60
CA LYS A 275 -8.24 -12.90 -12.01
C LYS A 275 -7.98 -14.21 -11.24
N GLY A 276 -8.97 -14.70 -10.49
CA GLY A 276 -8.89 -15.93 -9.70
C GLY A 276 -8.62 -15.75 -8.19
N VAL A 277 -8.16 -14.58 -7.73
CA VAL A 277 -7.97 -14.28 -6.29
C VAL A 277 -8.97 -13.23 -5.84
N LYS A 278 -9.93 -13.62 -5.00
CA LYS A 278 -10.98 -12.73 -4.49
C LYS A 278 -10.85 -12.56 -2.98
N HIS A 279 -10.62 -11.32 -2.52
CA HIS A 279 -10.75 -10.93 -1.12
C HIS A 279 -12.15 -10.32 -0.91
N THR A 280 -13.16 -11.19 -0.82
CA THR A 280 -14.57 -10.81 -0.83
C THR A 280 -14.96 -9.91 0.34
N THR A 281 -14.53 -10.22 1.56
CA THR A 281 -14.82 -9.42 2.76
C THR A 281 -14.29 -8.00 2.67
N HIS A 282 -12.96 -7.84 2.49
CA HIS A 282 -12.33 -6.53 2.33
C HIS A 282 -12.94 -5.70 1.19
N ARG A 283 -13.23 -6.34 0.05
CA ARG A 283 -13.87 -5.67 -1.09
C ARG A 283 -15.27 -5.18 -0.76
N ASN A 284 -16.11 -6.02 -0.15
CA ASN A 284 -17.49 -5.68 0.17
C ASN A 284 -17.55 -4.55 1.20
N ILE A 285 -16.74 -4.63 2.26
CA ILE A 285 -16.62 -3.57 3.25
C ILE A 285 -16.11 -2.28 2.58
N GLY A 286 -15.08 -2.36 1.72
CA GLY A 286 -14.56 -1.21 1.00
C GLY A 286 -15.57 -0.51 0.09
N ILE A 287 -16.42 -1.27 -0.61
CA ILE A 287 -17.49 -0.70 -1.45
C ILE A 287 -18.57 -0.02 -0.59
N ALA A 288 -18.99 -0.67 0.50
CA ALA A 288 -19.97 -0.09 1.42
C ALA A 288 -19.43 1.18 2.09
N LEU A 289 -18.18 1.15 2.56
CA LEU A 289 -17.46 2.28 3.13
C LEU A 289 -17.42 3.46 2.16
N PHE A 290 -16.99 3.23 0.91
CA PHE A 290 -16.91 4.27 -0.11
C PHE A 290 -18.28 4.89 -0.41
N SER A 291 -19.31 4.06 -0.52
CA SER A 291 -20.69 4.51 -0.79
C SER A 291 -21.21 5.40 0.34
N LEU A 292 -21.03 4.98 1.59
CA LEU A 292 -21.48 5.74 2.77
C LEU A 292 -20.65 7.02 3.00
N ALA A 293 -19.35 6.99 2.69
CA ALA A 293 -18.50 8.18 2.72
C ALA A 293 -18.90 9.19 1.64
N THR A 294 -19.29 8.73 0.45
CA THR A 294 -19.82 9.60 -0.62
C THR A 294 -21.08 10.30 -0.17
N LEU A 295 -22.01 9.57 0.46
CA LEU A 295 -23.18 10.17 1.09
C LEU A 295 -22.75 11.26 2.09
N GLN A 296 -21.76 11.01 2.93
CA GLN A 296 -21.29 12.01 3.89
C GLN A 296 -20.74 13.30 3.27
N VAL A 297 -20.09 13.22 2.11
CA VAL A 297 -19.67 14.43 1.38
C VAL A 297 -20.89 15.19 0.86
N LEU A 298 -21.93 14.49 0.39
CA LEU A 298 -23.20 15.11 -0.02
C LEU A 298 -23.92 15.82 1.13
N ALA A 299 -23.68 15.39 2.38
CA ALA A 299 -24.22 16.05 3.57
C ALA A 299 -23.84 17.55 3.66
N LEU A 300 -22.70 17.95 3.08
CA LEU A 300 -22.27 19.35 3.01
C LEU A 300 -23.26 20.19 2.19
N PHE A 301 -23.65 19.71 1.01
CA PHE A 301 -24.55 20.40 0.09
C PHE A 301 -26.01 20.35 0.57
N LEU A 302 -26.39 19.29 1.27
CA LEU A 302 -27.75 19.09 1.78
C LEU A 302 -27.95 19.67 3.19
N ARG A 303 -26.99 20.46 3.71
CA ARG A 303 -27.01 20.98 5.08
C ARG A 303 -28.12 22.03 5.27
N PRO A 304 -29.18 21.76 6.08
CA PRO A 304 -30.23 22.74 6.33
C PRO A 304 -29.77 23.87 7.26
N LYS A 305 -30.44 25.02 7.20
CA LYS A 305 -30.29 26.11 8.19
C LYS A 305 -30.60 25.61 9.62
N GLN A 306 -30.03 26.28 10.63
CA GLN A 306 -30.05 25.79 12.01
C GLN A 306 -31.46 25.68 12.61
N ASP A 307 -32.36 26.54 12.17
CA ASP A 307 -33.77 26.68 12.55
C ASP A 307 -34.72 25.79 11.73
N HIS A 308 -34.21 25.08 10.72
CA HIS A 308 -35.04 24.28 9.83
C HIS A 308 -35.48 22.94 10.44
N LYS A 309 -36.75 22.53 10.24
CA LYS A 309 -37.29 21.25 10.77
C LYS A 309 -36.47 20.00 10.40
N TYR A 310 -35.87 19.99 9.21
CA TYR A 310 -35.03 18.87 8.74
C TYR A 310 -33.63 18.83 9.36
N ARG A 311 -33.24 19.84 10.16
CA ARG A 311 -31.92 19.91 10.79
C ARG A 311 -31.66 18.71 11.72
N SER A 312 -32.68 18.24 12.45
CA SER A 312 -32.56 17.08 13.34
C SER A 312 -32.29 15.79 12.57
N TYR A 313 -33.06 15.52 11.51
CA TYR A 313 -32.88 14.37 10.63
C TYR A 313 -31.51 14.38 9.95
N TRP A 314 -31.09 15.54 9.45
CA TRP A 314 -29.74 15.72 8.89
C TRP A 314 -28.66 15.42 9.93
N ASN A 315 -28.82 15.88 11.18
CA ASN A 315 -27.86 15.57 12.26
C ASN A 315 -27.81 14.07 12.58
N LEU A 316 -28.97 13.39 12.65
CA LEU A 316 -29.03 11.94 12.90
C LEU A 316 -28.32 11.16 11.80
N TYR A 317 -28.65 11.48 10.54
CA TYR A 317 -27.99 10.92 9.37
C TYR A 317 -26.48 11.16 9.38
N HIS A 318 -26.05 12.43 9.55
CA HIS A 318 -24.66 12.81 9.50
C HIS A 318 -23.83 12.18 10.63
N HIS A 319 -24.39 12.08 11.84
CA HIS A 319 -23.68 11.41 12.94
C HIS A 319 -23.68 9.90 12.75
N GLY A 320 -24.84 9.28 12.48
CA GLY A 320 -24.98 7.82 12.37
C GLY A 320 -24.13 7.24 11.25
N VAL A 321 -24.24 7.79 10.03
CA VAL A 321 -23.42 7.37 8.89
C VAL A 321 -21.94 7.66 9.15
N GLY A 322 -21.63 8.72 9.90
CA GLY A 322 -20.25 9.14 10.15
C GLY A 322 -19.50 8.16 11.04
N TYR A 323 -20.14 7.73 12.13
CA TYR A 323 -19.61 6.69 12.99
C TYR A 323 -19.50 5.35 12.26
N ALA A 324 -20.47 5.00 11.42
CA ALA A 324 -20.40 3.79 10.61
C ALA A 324 -19.17 3.81 9.69
N VAL A 325 -18.93 4.92 8.97
CA VAL A 325 -17.75 5.10 8.08
C VAL A 325 -16.44 4.97 8.86
N ILE A 326 -16.33 5.57 10.05
CA ILE A 326 -15.13 5.43 10.90
C ILE A 326 -14.90 3.97 11.29
N LEU A 327 -15.93 3.28 11.77
CA LEU A 327 -15.84 1.88 12.20
C LEU A 327 -15.44 0.96 11.04
N MET A 328 -16.13 1.08 9.89
CA MET A 328 -15.82 0.29 8.69
C MET A 328 -14.42 0.61 8.17
N GLY A 329 -13.97 1.86 8.22
CA GLY A 329 -12.62 2.26 7.85
C GLY A 329 -11.56 1.50 8.64
N ILE A 330 -11.69 1.48 9.97
CA ILE A 330 -10.77 0.77 10.87
C ILE A 330 -10.77 -0.74 10.58
N ILE A 331 -11.95 -1.37 10.50
CA ILE A 331 -12.08 -2.80 10.20
C ILE A 331 -11.44 -3.13 8.86
N ASN A 332 -11.71 -2.31 7.84
CA ASN A 332 -11.21 -2.56 6.50
C ASN A 332 -9.69 -2.38 6.37
N VAL A 333 -9.08 -1.51 7.19
CA VAL A 333 -7.63 -1.40 7.30
C VAL A 333 -7.02 -2.67 7.89
N PHE A 334 -7.59 -3.23 8.96
CA PHE A 334 -7.12 -4.50 9.53
C PHE A 334 -7.26 -5.67 8.54
N GLU A 335 -8.38 -5.75 7.82
CA GLU A 335 -8.55 -6.70 6.72
C GLU A 335 -7.48 -6.49 5.63
N GLY A 336 -7.20 -5.25 5.27
CA GLY A 336 -6.13 -4.92 4.30
C GLY A 336 -4.75 -5.36 4.77
N LEU A 337 -4.42 -5.15 6.04
CA LEU A 337 -3.16 -5.56 6.66
C LEU A 337 -3.04 -7.09 6.73
N SER A 338 -4.14 -7.81 7.02
CA SER A 338 -4.15 -9.28 7.04
C SER A 338 -3.92 -9.89 5.64
N ILE A 339 -4.40 -9.21 4.59
CA ILE A 339 -4.18 -9.57 3.18
C ILE A 339 -2.74 -9.25 2.75
N LEU A 340 -2.22 -8.08 3.14
CA LEU A 340 -0.88 -7.65 2.76
C LEU A 340 0.22 -8.42 3.50
N LYS A 341 -0.07 -8.92 4.71
CA LYS A 341 0.88 -9.58 5.63
C LYS A 341 2.22 -8.81 5.75
N PRO A 342 2.19 -7.51 6.09
CA PRO A 342 3.41 -6.74 6.27
C PRO A 342 4.15 -7.19 7.54
N ARG A 343 5.35 -6.61 7.78
CA ARG A 343 6.06 -6.79 9.05
C ARG A 343 5.13 -6.44 10.22
N LYS A 344 5.15 -7.25 11.29
CA LYS A 344 4.26 -7.11 12.47
C LYS A 344 4.23 -5.68 13.05
N ALA A 345 5.33 -4.93 12.92
CA ALA A 345 5.42 -3.53 13.29
C ALA A 345 4.25 -2.67 12.74
N TRP A 346 3.80 -2.89 11.50
CA TRP A 346 2.68 -2.13 10.92
C TRP A 346 1.38 -2.31 11.70
N ASN A 347 1.07 -3.54 12.13
CA ASN A 347 -0.12 -3.81 12.95
C ASN A 347 0.01 -3.12 14.31
N TYR A 348 1.16 -3.24 14.97
CA TYR A 348 1.40 -2.60 16.26
C TYR A 348 1.31 -1.08 16.17
N THR A 349 1.93 -0.46 15.16
CA THR A 349 1.86 0.99 14.95
C THR A 349 0.42 1.47 14.77
N TYR A 350 -0.37 0.77 13.95
CA TYR A 350 -1.76 1.17 13.71
C TYR A 350 -2.65 0.97 14.95
N ILE A 351 -2.46 -0.12 15.70
CA ILE A 351 -3.15 -0.37 16.97
C ILE A 351 -2.82 0.73 17.99
N THR A 352 -1.54 1.07 18.13
CA THR A 352 -1.10 2.17 19.01
C THR A 352 -1.76 3.48 18.61
N PHE A 353 -1.80 3.82 17.31
CA PHE A 353 -2.45 5.03 16.84
C PHE A 353 -3.94 5.10 17.23
N ILE A 354 -4.72 4.03 16.94
CA ILE A 354 -6.15 3.99 17.30
C ILE A 354 -6.34 4.09 18.81
N THR A 355 -5.50 3.40 19.58
CA THR A 355 -5.60 3.37 21.05
C THR A 355 -5.35 4.76 21.63
N VAL A 356 -4.31 5.46 21.16
CA VAL A 356 -4.03 6.84 21.55
C VAL A 356 -5.19 7.75 21.17
N LEU A 357 -5.72 7.63 19.95
CA LEU A 357 -6.86 8.44 19.51
C LEU A 357 -8.12 8.19 20.35
N ALA A 358 -8.38 6.94 20.74
CA ALA A 358 -9.50 6.54 21.59
C ALA A 358 -9.35 7.07 23.04
N ILE A 359 -8.15 6.96 23.63
CA ILE A 359 -7.85 7.53 24.95
C ILE A 359 -8.04 9.05 24.92
N LEU A 360 -7.50 9.73 23.91
CA LEU A 360 -7.67 11.17 23.74
C LEU A 360 -9.15 11.56 23.64
N ALA A 361 -9.93 10.85 22.81
CA ALA A 361 -11.36 11.09 22.69
C ALA A 361 -12.09 10.87 24.02
N PHE A 362 -11.76 9.80 24.75
CA PHE A 362 -12.36 9.51 26.05
C PHE A 362 -12.02 10.57 27.11
N SER A 363 -10.77 11.01 27.19
CA SER A 363 -10.34 12.07 28.11
C SER A 363 -11.02 13.41 27.79
N LEU A 364 -11.15 13.74 26.51
CA LEU A 364 -11.86 14.95 26.07
C LEU A 364 -13.36 14.85 26.37
N GLU A 365 -13.97 13.68 26.19
CA GLU A 365 -15.37 13.44 26.56
C GLU A 365 -15.57 13.69 28.05
N ILE A 366 -14.80 13.06 28.94
CA ILE A 366 -14.86 13.30 30.40
C ILE A 366 -14.75 14.80 30.71
N SER A 367 -13.79 15.49 30.08
CA SER A 367 -13.56 16.93 30.29
C SER A 367 -14.78 17.76 29.91
N THR A 368 -15.45 17.44 28.79
CA THR A 368 -16.68 18.13 28.37
C THR A 368 -17.85 17.90 29.33
N TRP A 369 -18.01 16.69 29.87
CA TRP A 369 -19.03 16.38 30.88
C TRP A 369 -18.80 17.13 32.18
N ILE A 370 -17.57 17.18 32.67
CA ILE A 370 -17.21 17.94 33.88
C ILE A 370 -17.47 19.43 33.67
N GLY A 371 -17.08 19.99 32.51
CA GLY A 371 -17.34 21.39 32.17
C GLY A 371 -18.84 21.71 32.10
N ALA A 372 -19.65 20.81 31.52
CA ALA A 372 -21.10 20.98 31.46
C ALA A 372 -21.76 21.00 32.85
N ARG A 373 -21.30 20.15 33.78
CA ARG A 373 -21.80 20.11 35.17
C ARG A 373 -21.38 21.33 36.00
N ARG A 374 -20.29 22.01 35.64
CA ARG A 374 -19.76 23.17 36.37
C ARG A 374 -20.36 24.52 35.94
N LYS A 375 -21.16 24.59 34.87
CA LYS A 375 -21.87 25.83 34.51
C LYS A 375 -22.98 26.09 35.56
N PRO A 376 -22.92 27.20 36.33
CA PRO A 376 -24.04 27.56 37.19
C PRO A 376 -25.29 27.76 36.31
N LYS A 377 -26.44 27.25 36.77
CA LYS A 377 -27.73 27.59 36.17
C LYS A 377 -27.85 29.11 36.24
N ALA A 378 -27.93 29.78 35.09
CA ALA A 378 -28.32 31.18 35.07
C ALA A 378 -29.72 31.26 35.70
N ASN A 379 -29.82 31.91 36.86
CA ASN A 379 -31.10 32.20 37.47
C ASN A 379 -31.83 33.18 36.54
N THR A 380 -32.91 32.72 35.91
CA THR A 380 -33.89 33.60 35.26
C THR A 380 -34.64 34.34 36.35
N THR A 381 -34.09 35.45 36.86
CA THR A 381 -34.89 36.49 37.50
C THR A 381 -35.44 37.39 36.40
N THR A 382 -36.68 37.11 35.99
CA THR A 382 -37.56 38.07 35.33
C THR A 382 -37.74 39.27 36.26
N GLU A 383 -37.05 40.36 35.96
CA GLU A 383 -37.33 41.67 36.53
C GLU A 383 -38.58 42.22 35.81
N LYS A 384 -39.75 42.05 36.44
CA LYS A 384 -40.95 42.81 36.08
C LYS A 384 -40.83 44.16 36.77
N HIS A 385 -40.40 45.18 36.04
CA HIS A 385 -40.56 46.56 36.51
C HIS A 385 -42.03 46.94 36.33
N TYR A 386 -42.78 46.93 37.44
CA TYR A 386 -43.99 47.73 37.60
C TYR A 386 -43.51 49.17 37.81
N ASP A 387 -44.07 50.11 37.07
CA ASP A 387 -44.01 51.51 37.47
C ASP A 387 -45.39 52.14 37.27
N SER A 388 -45.88 52.75 38.34
CA SER A 388 -47.14 53.45 38.42
C SER A 388 -46.99 54.55 39.45
N THR A 389 -46.88 55.82 39.04
CA THR A 389 -47.84 56.88 39.42
C THR A 389 -47.54 58.24 38.77
N SER A 390 -48.58 58.77 38.11
CA SER A 390 -49.17 60.12 38.13
C SER A 390 -48.36 61.42 37.96
N ALA A 391 -48.92 62.22 37.02
CA ALA A 391 -49.30 63.63 37.12
C ALA A 391 -48.25 64.73 36.90
N GLY A 392 -48.47 65.50 35.83
CA GLY A 392 -47.84 66.80 35.57
C GLY A 392 -48.34 67.42 34.26
N ASN A 393 -49.29 68.34 34.39
CA ASN A 393 -49.98 69.10 33.34
C ASN A 393 -49.06 70.15 32.68
N GLY A 394 -49.21 70.45 31.38
CA GLY A 394 -48.48 71.57 30.72
C GLY A 394 -48.66 71.65 29.20
N GLN A 395 -49.11 72.80 28.72
CA GLN A 395 -49.64 73.15 27.40
C GLN A 395 -48.60 73.68 26.38
N HIS A 396 -48.98 73.62 25.08
CA HIS A 396 -48.67 74.50 23.92
C HIS A 396 -47.25 74.55 23.28
N GLU A 397 -47.18 74.22 21.95
CA GLU A 397 -46.68 75.04 20.80
C GLU A 397 -45.21 74.67 20.45
N GLU A 398 -44.67 74.59 19.22
CA GLU A 398 -44.91 75.07 17.84
C GLU A 398 -43.86 74.30 16.94
N GLN A 399 -44.23 73.52 15.91
CA GLN A 399 -44.15 73.81 14.45
C GLN A 399 -42.84 73.43 13.69
N GLN A 400 -43.02 72.72 12.54
CA GLN A 400 -42.24 72.67 11.27
C GLN A 400 -40.77 72.16 11.28
N SER A 401 -40.18 71.53 10.25
CA SER A 401 -40.56 71.18 8.87
C SER A 401 -39.48 70.25 8.25
N LEU A 402 -39.91 69.35 7.34
CA LEU A 402 -39.16 68.75 6.21
C LEU A 402 -38.85 69.85 5.16
N PRO A 403 -37.90 69.73 4.19
CA PRO A 403 -37.80 68.65 3.17
C PRO A 403 -36.33 68.34 2.75
N ALA A 404 -35.98 67.45 1.81
CA ALA A 404 -36.68 66.77 0.73
C ALA A 404 -36.14 65.34 0.53
#